data_AF-A0A965VH25-F1
#
_entry.id   AF-A0A965VH25-F1
#
_cell.length_a   1.000
_cell.length_b   1.000
_cell.length_c   1.000
_cell.angle_alpha   90.00
_cell.angle_beta   90.00
_cell.angle_gamma   90.00
#
_symmetry.space_group_name_H-M   'P 1'
#
loop_
_entity.id
_entity.type
_entity.pdbx_description
1 polymer ?
#
loop_
_entity_poly.entity_id
_entity_poly.type
_entity_poly.pdbx_seq_one_letter_code
_entity_poly.pdbx_strand_id
1 'polypeptide(L)'
;MPLLFNHDESMILARTTNGTLRITKDDKGLAYEADPVPTADAEKVLTLIRTKTIFGSSFAFTVSPKGETFEQDDRGTLIRTIHEASGLYDVSPVTRAAYPSSSLGLRSIEAWKAARAVAADGGLQISIDFDQTFTAAPGLWRSFIADAVSRGNRVCCITRREDTEQNRAAVRDAFGDAFDGLSALVLCGPGEQKRAAAQAAGIEVDIWIDDTPETIPEAAARSIKVSTLVGAKAAAAAAVARMIAEAS
;
A
#
# COMPACT_ATOMS: atom_id res chain seq x y z
N MET A 1 -15.04 -16.93 -3.68
CA MET A 1 -15.18 -15.74 -2.82
C MET A 1 -14.88 -14.44 -3.55
N PRO A 2 -15.81 -13.46 -3.59
CA PRO A 2 -15.56 -12.10 -4.03
C PRO A 2 -15.22 -11.14 -2.88
N LEU A 3 -14.54 -10.05 -3.21
CA LEU A 3 -14.50 -8.80 -2.45
C LEU A 3 -15.50 -7.86 -3.10
N LEU A 4 -16.53 -7.44 -2.37
CA LEU A 4 -17.57 -6.54 -2.85
C LEU A 4 -17.44 -5.17 -2.16
N PHE A 5 -18.17 -4.17 -2.64
CA PHE A 5 -18.44 -2.96 -1.87
C PHE A 5 -19.84 -3.02 -1.27
N ASN A 6 -20.00 -2.78 0.03
CA ASN A 6 -21.29 -2.81 0.73
C ASN A 6 -22.09 -4.12 0.57
N HIS A 7 -21.44 -5.27 0.35
CA HIS A 7 -22.10 -6.55 0.02
C HIS A 7 -22.95 -6.51 -1.26
N ASP A 8 -22.71 -5.56 -2.16
CA ASP A 8 -23.42 -5.43 -3.43
C ASP A 8 -22.73 -6.29 -4.51
N GLU A 9 -23.41 -7.33 -4.98
CA GLU A 9 -22.89 -8.25 -6.01
C GLU A 9 -22.63 -7.57 -7.36
N SER A 10 -23.19 -6.39 -7.61
CA SER A 10 -22.87 -5.59 -8.80
C SER A 10 -21.55 -4.84 -8.67
N MET A 11 -21.02 -4.69 -7.45
CA MET A 11 -19.83 -3.90 -7.13
C MET A 11 -18.65 -4.79 -6.76
N ILE A 12 -18.20 -5.61 -7.71
CA ILE A 12 -17.10 -6.56 -7.52
C ILE A 12 -15.75 -5.83 -7.62
N LEU A 13 -14.94 -5.93 -6.57
CA LEU A 13 -13.61 -5.34 -6.50
C LEU A 13 -12.51 -6.37 -6.78
N ALA A 14 -12.61 -7.57 -6.23
CA ALA A 14 -11.61 -8.64 -6.40
C ALA A 14 -12.23 -10.03 -6.21
N ARG A 15 -11.50 -11.11 -6.55
CA ARG A 15 -11.98 -12.49 -6.39
C ARG A 15 -10.84 -13.46 -6.07
N THR A 16 -11.17 -14.51 -5.32
CA THR A 16 -10.24 -15.59 -4.97
C THR A 16 -9.89 -16.45 -6.18
N THR A 17 -10.85 -16.70 -7.08
CA THR A 17 -10.69 -17.60 -8.22
C THR A 17 -9.70 -17.10 -9.28
N ASN A 18 -9.41 -15.80 -9.32
CA ASN A 18 -8.41 -15.20 -10.21
C ASN A 18 -7.20 -14.64 -9.45
N GLY A 19 -7.04 -14.99 -8.16
CA GLY A 19 -5.88 -14.61 -7.34
C GLY A 19 -5.85 -13.15 -6.88
N THR A 20 -6.83 -12.31 -7.26
CA THR A 20 -6.86 -10.90 -6.86
C THR A 20 -7.37 -10.67 -5.44
N LEU A 21 -7.91 -11.70 -4.79
CA LEU A 21 -8.27 -11.71 -3.37
C LEU A 21 -7.60 -12.90 -2.69
N ARG A 22 -6.95 -12.64 -1.56
CA ARG A 22 -6.30 -13.60 -0.67
C ARG A 22 -6.95 -13.48 0.70
N ILE A 23 -7.43 -14.59 1.24
CA ILE A 23 -8.07 -14.63 2.55
C ILE A 23 -7.19 -15.49 3.45
N THR A 24 -6.91 -14.98 4.64
CA THR A 24 -6.03 -15.64 5.61
C THR A 24 -6.64 -15.56 7.00
N LYS A 25 -6.16 -16.45 7.87
CA LYS A 25 -6.44 -16.38 9.30
C LYS A 25 -5.31 -15.63 9.98
N ASP A 26 -5.65 -14.79 10.95
CA ASP A 26 -4.71 -14.22 11.90
C ASP A 26 -5.12 -14.61 13.34
N ASP A 27 -4.30 -14.23 14.33
CA ASP A 27 -4.54 -14.53 15.75
C ASP A 27 -5.84 -13.92 16.29
N LYS A 28 -6.46 -13.01 15.54
CA LYS A 28 -7.64 -12.25 15.95
C LYS A 28 -8.89 -12.65 15.15
N GLY A 29 -8.77 -13.40 14.04
CA GLY A 29 -9.88 -13.87 13.22
C GLY A 29 -9.59 -13.93 11.71
N LEU A 30 -10.48 -13.32 10.91
CA LEU A 30 -10.44 -13.30 9.45
C LEU A 30 -9.69 -12.06 8.96
N ALA A 31 -8.69 -12.27 8.09
CA ALA A 31 -7.96 -11.22 7.38
C ALA A 31 -8.08 -11.42 5.87
N TYR A 32 -8.00 -10.34 5.12
CA TYR A 32 -7.94 -10.43 3.66
C TYR A 32 -7.05 -9.35 3.05
N GLU A 33 -6.48 -9.71 1.91
CA GLU A 33 -5.70 -8.82 1.07
C GLU A 33 -6.22 -8.91 -0.35
N ALA A 34 -6.36 -7.78 -1.03
CA ALA A 34 -6.87 -7.75 -2.38
C ALA A 34 -6.13 -6.75 -3.25
N ASP A 35 -5.99 -7.09 -4.54
CA ASP A 35 -5.56 -6.21 -5.62
C ASP A 35 -6.79 -5.93 -6.50
N PRO A 36 -7.56 -4.86 -6.25
CA PRO A 36 -8.80 -4.62 -6.96
C PRO A 36 -8.57 -4.46 -8.47
N VAL A 37 -9.54 -4.94 -9.24
CA VAL A 37 -9.59 -4.74 -10.69
C VAL A 37 -9.65 -3.24 -10.96
N PRO A 38 -8.82 -2.68 -11.86
CA PRO A 38 -8.71 -1.23 -12.06
C PRO A 38 -9.91 -0.68 -12.86
N THR A 39 -11.07 -0.61 -12.21
CA THR A 39 -12.30 0.01 -12.73
C THR A 39 -12.53 1.37 -12.08
N ALA A 40 -13.36 2.21 -12.71
CA ALA A 40 -13.73 3.51 -12.15
C ALA A 40 -14.37 3.37 -10.76
N ASP A 41 -15.20 2.34 -10.56
CA ASP A 41 -15.83 2.04 -9.27
C ASP A 41 -14.81 1.60 -8.23
N ALA A 42 -13.85 0.76 -8.60
CA ALA A 42 -12.78 0.34 -7.70
C ALA A 42 -11.91 1.54 -7.28
N GLU A 43 -11.55 2.43 -8.21
CA GLU A 43 -10.78 3.64 -7.90
C GLU A 43 -11.56 4.59 -6.98
N LYS A 44 -12.88 4.73 -7.18
CA LYS A 44 -13.75 5.48 -6.28
C LYS A 44 -13.74 4.89 -4.87
N VAL A 45 -13.91 3.58 -4.73
CA VAL A 45 -13.89 2.91 -3.42
C VAL A 45 -12.51 3.03 -2.77
N LEU A 46 -11.43 2.81 -3.52
CA LEU A 46 -10.05 3.00 -3.06
C LEU A 46 -9.82 4.43 -2.57
N THR A 47 -10.32 5.43 -3.28
CA THR A 47 -10.24 6.84 -2.86
C THR A 47 -10.92 7.05 -1.51
N LEU A 48 -12.14 6.54 -1.34
CA LEU A 48 -12.88 6.65 -0.07
C LEU A 48 -12.16 5.94 1.10
N ILE A 49 -11.48 4.82 0.83
CA ILE A 49 -10.66 4.12 1.83
C ILE A 49 -9.39 4.94 2.15
N ARG A 50 -8.72 5.49 1.12
CA ARG A 50 -7.50 6.33 1.25
C ARG A 50 -7.76 7.57 2.09
N THR A 51 -8.90 8.24 1.88
CA THR A 51 -9.31 9.42 2.64
C THR A 51 -9.89 9.08 4.02
N LYS A 52 -9.96 7.80 4.40
CA LYS A 52 -10.61 7.29 5.62
C LYS A 52 -12.08 7.67 5.73
N THR A 53 -12.71 8.05 4.62
CA THR A 53 -14.17 8.23 4.55
C THR A 53 -14.87 6.90 4.75
N ILE A 54 -14.26 5.81 4.26
CA ILE A 54 -14.62 4.44 4.58
C ILE A 54 -13.44 3.82 5.33
N PHE A 55 -13.68 3.38 6.55
CA PHE A 55 -12.69 2.68 7.37
C PHE A 55 -13.20 1.31 7.86
N GLY A 56 -14.47 1.00 7.58
CA GLY A 56 -15.18 -0.19 8.02
C GLY A 56 -15.04 -1.38 7.08
N SER A 57 -14.96 -2.59 7.63
CA SER A 57 -15.04 -3.85 6.88
C SER A 57 -16.14 -4.77 7.44
N SER A 58 -16.63 -5.69 6.62
CA SER A 58 -17.60 -6.72 6.99
C SER A 58 -17.39 -7.97 6.14
N PHE A 59 -18.06 -9.05 6.54
CA PHE A 59 -18.13 -10.31 5.82
C PHE A 59 -19.52 -10.93 5.98
N ALA A 60 -20.03 -11.55 4.92
CA ALA A 60 -21.29 -12.27 4.92
C ALA A 60 -21.04 -13.77 5.06
N PHE A 61 -21.72 -14.42 6.00
CA PHE A 61 -21.49 -15.81 6.36
C PHE A 61 -22.78 -16.48 6.85
N THR A 62 -22.81 -17.80 6.83
CA THR A 62 -23.83 -18.64 7.47
C THR A 62 -23.29 -19.32 8.70
N VAL A 63 -24.17 -19.54 9.67
CA VAL A 63 -23.88 -20.27 10.91
C VAL A 63 -24.27 -21.74 10.71
N SER A 64 -23.49 -22.66 11.28
CA SER A 64 -23.84 -24.09 11.26
C SER A 64 -25.14 -24.35 12.04
N PRO A 65 -25.91 -25.40 11.73
CA PRO A 65 -27.00 -25.83 12.60
C PRO A 65 -26.49 -26.06 14.03
N LYS A 66 -27.09 -25.40 15.03
CA LYS A 66 -26.62 -25.37 16.44
C LYS A 66 -25.27 -24.65 16.68
N GLY A 67 -24.75 -23.95 15.68
CA GLY A 67 -23.51 -23.16 15.77
C GLY A 67 -23.67 -21.80 16.46
N GLU A 68 -24.82 -21.51 17.07
CA GLU A 68 -25.07 -20.27 17.82
C GLU A 68 -25.87 -20.51 19.10
N THR A 69 -25.67 -19.62 20.05
CA THR A 69 -26.45 -19.53 21.28
C THR A 69 -26.97 -18.10 21.47
N PHE A 70 -28.13 -18.00 22.10
CA PHE A 70 -28.71 -16.72 22.51
C PHE A 70 -28.83 -16.71 24.03
N GLU A 71 -28.31 -15.67 24.64
CA GLU A 71 -28.40 -15.42 26.09
C GLU A 71 -29.03 -14.04 26.29
N GLN A 72 -29.65 -13.82 27.44
CA GLN A 72 -30.16 -12.51 27.81
C GLN A 72 -29.35 -12.01 29.01
N ASP A 73 -28.78 -10.81 28.91
CA ASP A 73 -28.09 -10.21 30.04
C ASP A 73 -29.07 -9.74 31.13
N ASP A 74 -28.53 -9.36 32.29
CA ASP A 74 -29.30 -8.87 33.44
C ASP A 74 -30.14 -7.61 33.13
N ARG A 75 -29.91 -6.98 31.98
CA ARG A 75 -30.61 -5.77 31.50
C ARG A 75 -31.63 -6.07 30.40
N GLY A 76 -31.84 -7.35 30.07
CA GLY A 76 -32.78 -7.78 29.04
C GLY A 76 -32.22 -7.73 27.61
N THR A 77 -30.93 -7.44 27.42
CA THR A 77 -30.28 -7.40 26.10
C THR A 77 -30.04 -8.82 25.60
N LEU A 78 -30.54 -9.14 24.40
CA LEU A 78 -30.27 -10.42 23.74
C LEU A 78 -28.84 -10.44 23.18
N ILE A 79 -27.98 -11.28 23.75
CA ILE A 79 -26.61 -11.54 23.31
C ILE A 79 -26.63 -12.79 22.44
N ARG A 80 -26.15 -12.66 21.19
CA ARG A 80 -25.95 -13.79 20.28
C ARG A 80 -24.47 -14.14 20.22
N THR A 81 -24.15 -15.40 20.49
CA THR A 81 -22.78 -15.94 20.40
C THR A 81 -22.71 -16.95 19.27
N ILE A 82 -21.71 -16.84 18.41
CA ILE A 82 -21.49 -17.72 17.27
C ILE A 82 -20.27 -18.60 17.54
N HIS A 83 -20.50 -19.90 17.58
CA HIS A 83 -19.50 -20.93 17.84
C HIS A 83 -18.93 -21.51 16.54
N GLU A 84 -19.78 -21.67 15.53
CA GLU A 84 -19.47 -22.39 14.30
C GLU A 84 -20.12 -21.76 13.06
N ALA A 85 -19.35 -21.60 11.98
CA ALA A 85 -19.81 -21.08 10.71
C ALA A 85 -19.73 -22.17 9.63
N SER A 86 -20.70 -22.18 8.70
CA SER A 86 -20.84 -23.20 7.65
C SER A 86 -20.55 -22.67 6.24
N GLY A 87 -20.47 -21.35 6.06
CA GLY A 87 -20.11 -20.74 4.79
C GLY A 87 -19.69 -19.29 4.93
N LEU A 88 -18.75 -18.87 4.09
CA LEU A 88 -18.39 -17.47 3.87
C LEU A 88 -18.78 -17.13 2.42
N TYR A 89 -19.44 -15.99 2.21
CA TYR A 89 -20.00 -15.61 0.91
C TYR A 89 -19.25 -14.44 0.28
N ASP A 90 -18.88 -13.45 1.09
CA ASP A 90 -18.06 -12.32 0.65
C ASP A 90 -17.35 -11.64 1.83
N VAL A 91 -16.36 -10.83 1.48
CA VAL A 91 -15.78 -9.78 2.33
C VAL A 91 -16.03 -8.44 1.65
N SER A 92 -16.23 -7.36 2.42
CA SER A 92 -16.61 -6.06 1.87
C SER A 92 -16.10 -4.88 2.71
N PRO A 93 -15.50 -3.83 2.11
CA PRO A 93 -15.49 -2.49 2.70
C PRO A 93 -16.93 -1.98 2.78
N VAL A 94 -17.29 -1.38 3.91
CA VAL A 94 -18.67 -0.95 4.19
C VAL A 94 -18.74 0.50 4.67
N THR A 95 -19.71 1.26 4.16
CA THR A 95 -19.92 2.66 4.55
C THR A 95 -20.41 2.81 5.98
N ARG A 96 -21.22 1.85 6.43
CA ARG A 96 -21.58 1.68 7.84
C ARG A 96 -20.96 0.38 8.31
N ALA A 97 -19.83 0.47 8.98
CA ALA A 97 -19.33 -0.66 9.74
C ALA A 97 -20.41 -1.06 10.73
N ALA A 98 -20.78 -2.34 10.76
CA ALA A 98 -21.70 -2.83 11.80
C ALA A 98 -21.16 -2.51 13.20
N TYR A 99 -19.82 -2.35 13.36
CA TYR A 99 -19.16 -1.96 14.59
C TYR A 99 -17.85 -1.16 14.32
N PRO A 100 -17.48 -0.20 15.17
CA PRO A 100 -16.43 0.80 14.89
C PRO A 100 -14.97 0.30 14.91
N SER A 101 -14.71 -0.97 15.24
CA SER A 101 -13.38 -1.50 15.57
C SER A 101 -12.74 -2.39 14.50
N SER A 102 -13.18 -2.27 13.25
CA SER A 102 -12.48 -2.84 12.09
C SER A 102 -11.56 -1.81 11.46
N SER A 103 -10.29 -2.14 11.24
CA SER A 103 -9.38 -1.24 10.52
C SER A 103 -9.12 -1.75 9.10
N LEU A 104 -9.62 -1.01 8.11
CA LEU A 104 -9.09 -1.08 6.74
C LEU A 104 -7.72 -0.39 6.70
N GLY A 105 -6.68 -1.10 6.26
CA GLY A 105 -5.32 -0.59 6.14
C GLY A 105 -4.83 -0.64 4.70
N LEU A 106 -4.59 0.52 4.08
CA LEU A 106 -3.86 0.55 2.81
C LEU A 106 -2.37 0.34 3.07
N ARG A 107 -1.71 -0.46 2.23
CA ARG A 107 -0.25 -0.69 2.28
C ARG A 107 0.57 0.61 2.29
N SER A 108 0.01 1.74 1.84
CA SER A 108 0.66 3.03 1.90
C SER A 108 0.98 3.49 3.32
N ILE A 109 0.22 3.09 4.35
CA ILE A 109 0.51 3.46 5.73
C ILE A 109 1.65 2.62 6.31
N GLU A 110 1.73 1.33 5.97
CA GLU A 110 2.88 0.49 6.35
C GLU A 110 4.13 0.88 5.57
N ALA A 111 4.02 1.19 4.28
CA ALA A 111 5.11 1.74 3.47
C ALA A 111 5.55 3.13 3.97
N TRP A 112 4.61 4.00 4.38
CA TRP A 112 4.91 5.31 4.98
C TRP A 112 5.53 5.18 6.37
N LYS A 113 5.09 4.21 7.19
CA LYS A 113 5.71 3.88 8.47
C LYS A 113 7.09 3.25 8.29
N ALA A 114 7.27 2.39 7.27
CA ALA A 114 8.54 1.78 6.91
C ALA A 114 9.51 2.85 6.40
N ALA A 115 9.09 3.76 5.52
CA ALA A 115 9.88 4.92 5.11
C ALA A 115 10.28 5.81 6.30
N ARG A 116 9.39 5.97 7.29
CA ARG A 116 9.72 6.65 8.56
C ARG A 116 10.65 5.85 9.49
N ALA A 117 10.66 4.53 9.39
CA ALA A 117 11.57 3.66 10.15
C ALA A 117 12.96 3.57 9.49
N VAL A 118 13.03 3.60 8.15
CA VAL A 118 14.29 3.65 7.37
C VAL A 118 15.05 4.95 7.66
N ALA A 119 14.34 6.07 7.82
CA ALA A 119 14.93 7.34 8.27
C ALA A 119 15.57 7.25 9.68
N ALA A 120 15.21 6.25 10.50
CA ALA A 120 15.73 6.10 11.85
C ALA A 120 17.05 5.29 11.93
N ASP A 121 17.47 4.59 10.86
CA ASP A 121 18.60 3.64 10.94
C ASP A 121 19.66 3.79 9.82
N GLY A 122 19.45 4.58 8.76
CA GLY A 122 20.42 4.66 7.65
C GLY A 122 20.39 5.86 6.69
N GLY A 123 19.63 6.92 7.00
CA GLY A 123 19.46 8.08 6.13
C GLY A 123 18.62 7.80 4.87
N LEU A 124 17.99 8.83 4.30
CA LEU A 124 17.11 8.70 3.14
C LEU A 124 17.90 8.52 1.84
N GLN A 125 17.39 7.72 0.91
CA GLN A 125 17.83 7.68 -0.49
C GLN A 125 16.97 8.62 -1.34
N ILE A 126 17.56 9.72 -1.80
CA ILE A 126 16.86 10.80 -2.52
C ILE A 126 17.33 10.82 -3.97
N SER A 127 16.41 10.71 -4.93
CA SER A 127 16.69 10.90 -6.36
C SER A 127 16.39 12.32 -6.80
N ILE A 128 17.29 12.92 -7.59
CA ILE A 128 17.11 14.23 -8.21
C ILE A 128 17.17 14.09 -9.74
N ASP A 129 16.15 14.57 -10.44
CA ASP A 129 16.19 14.68 -11.90
C ASP A 129 17.18 15.74 -12.37
N PHE A 130 17.75 15.52 -13.55
CA PHE A 130 18.73 16.42 -14.14
C PHE A 130 18.08 17.59 -14.89
N ASP A 131 17.44 17.31 -16.03
CA ASP A 131 16.89 18.33 -16.91
C ASP A 131 15.65 18.98 -16.27
N GLN A 132 15.54 20.31 -16.31
CA GLN A 132 14.43 21.12 -15.75
C GLN A 132 14.22 21.03 -14.22
N THR A 133 14.83 20.06 -13.54
CA THR A 133 14.94 20.00 -12.08
C THR A 133 16.28 20.56 -11.64
N PHE A 134 17.38 19.80 -11.78
CA PHE A 134 18.72 20.27 -11.40
C PHE A 134 19.13 21.50 -12.20
N THR A 135 18.96 21.47 -13.53
CA THR A 135 19.39 22.56 -14.41
C THR A 135 18.62 23.86 -14.20
N ALA A 136 17.42 23.81 -13.62
CA ALA A 136 16.62 25.02 -13.34
C ALA A 136 17.20 25.86 -12.19
N ALA A 137 17.87 25.24 -11.22
CA ALA A 137 18.50 25.95 -10.11
C ALA A 137 19.77 25.25 -9.58
N PRO A 138 20.86 25.17 -10.36
CA PRO A 138 22.03 24.36 -10.00
C PRO A 138 22.65 24.72 -8.63
N GLY A 139 22.70 26.02 -8.28
CA GLY A 139 23.25 26.46 -6.99
C GLY A 139 22.42 26.00 -5.79
N LEU A 140 21.09 25.98 -5.91
CA LEU A 140 20.19 25.47 -4.88
C LEU A 140 20.43 23.97 -4.67
N TRP A 141 20.42 23.20 -5.76
CA TRP A 141 20.52 21.75 -5.69
C TRP A 141 21.90 21.27 -5.23
N ARG A 142 22.98 21.95 -5.63
CA ARG A 142 24.32 21.68 -5.08
C ARG A 142 24.37 21.88 -3.56
N SER A 143 23.76 22.96 -3.07
CA SER A 143 23.69 23.24 -1.63
C SER A 143 22.85 22.19 -0.89
N PHE A 144 21.71 21.79 -1.49
CA PHE A 144 20.87 20.72 -0.97
C PHE A 144 21.61 19.38 -0.89
N ILE A 145 22.33 18.98 -1.95
CA ILE A 145 23.10 17.73 -1.98
C ILE A 145 24.14 17.73 -0.86
N ALA A 146 24.90 18.80 -0.72
CA ALA A 146 25.91 18.93 0.32
C ALA A 146 25.30 18.80 1.73
N ASP A 147 24.20 19.51 2.01
CA ASP A 147 23.51 19.44 3.31
C ASP A 147 22.90 18.04 3.55
N ALA A 148 22.22 17.47 2.56
CA ALA A 148 21.61 16.14 2.66
C ALA A 148 22.65 15.06 2.97
N VAL A 149 23.77 15.05 2.24
CA VAL A 149 24.89 14.11 2.46
C VAL A 149 25.53 14.33 3.82
N SER A 150 25.72 15.58 4.26
CA SER A 150 26.27 15.88 5.59
C SER A 150 25.42 15.35 6.76
N ARG A 151 24.12 15.14 6.51
CA ARG A 151 23.15 14.57 7.47
C ARG A 151 23.00 13.05 7.33
N GLY A 152 23.87 12.40 6.57
CA GLY A 152 23.86 10.95 6.37
C GLY A 152 22.85 10.45 5.35
N ASN A 153 22.21 11.33 4.58
CA ASN A 153 21.37 10.91 3.46
C ASN A 153 22.23 10.59 2.24
N ARG A 154 21.68 9.78 1.34
CA ARG A 154 22.29 9.45 0.06
C ARG A 154 21.51 10.11 -1.05
N VAL A 155 22.21 10.76 -1.98
CA VAL A 155 21.57 11.43 -3.11
C VAL A 155 22.03 10.80 -4.40
N CYS A 156 21.10 10.39 -5.28
CA CYS A 156 21.42 9.95 -6.63
C CYS A 156 20.82 10.89 -7.67
N CYS A 157 21.41 10.89 -8.87
CA CYS A 157 20.81 11.54 -10.03
C CYS A 157 20.29 10.48 -11.00
N ILE A 158 19.02 10.59 -11.38
CA ILE A 158 18.37 9.70 -12.35
C ILE A 158 17.72 10.55 -13.42
N THR A 159 18.20 10.42 -14.66
CA THR A 159 17.78 11.24 -15.80
C THR A 159 17.37 10.37 -16.99
N ARG A 160 16.45 10.89 -17.81
CA ARG A 160 16.02 10.28 -19.09
C ARG A 160 17.00 10.53 -20.23
N ARG A 161 18.15 11.17 -20.00
CA ARG A 161 19.20 11.26 -21.02
C ARG A 161 19.69 9.87 -21.40
N GLU A 162 20.01 9.69 -22.67
CA GLU A 162 20.65 8.47 -23.16
C GLU A 162 22.01 8.28 -22.51
N ASP A 163 22.37 7.03 -22.20
CA ASP A 163 23.64 6.70 -21.59
C ASP A 163 24.81 6.78 -22.59
N THR A 164 25.32 8.00 -22.76
CA THR A 164 26.49 8.30 -23.61
C THR A 164 27.56 8.98 -22.79
N GLU A 165 28.83 8.83 -23.20
CA GLU A 165 29.96 9.50 -22.54
C GLU A 165 29.80 11.02 -22.51
N GLN A 166 29.27 11.60 -23.59
CA GLN A 166 28.96 13.02 -23.68
C GLN A 166 27.91 13.45 -22.64
N ASN A 167 26.82 12.69 -22.49
CA ASN A 167 25.79 13.00 -21.51
C ASN A 167 26.30 12.83 -20.08
N ARG A 168 27.09 11.79 -19.80
CA ARG A 168 27.72 11.60 -18.48
C ARG A 168 28.66 12.75 -18.13
N ALA A 169 29.49 13.19 -19.07
CA ALA A 169 30.38 14.35 -18.89
C ALA A 169 29.58 15.63 -18.64
N ALA A 170 28.55 15.91 -19.44
CA ALA A 170 27.70 17.08 -19.27
C ALA A 170 27.01 17.12 -17.91
N VAL A 171 26.53 15.97 -17.43
CA VAL A 171 25.94 15.86 -16.09
C VAL A 171 27.01 16.12 -15.02
N ARG A 172 28.16 15.47 -15.11
CA ARG A 172 29.27 15.66 -14.16
C ARG A 172 29.72 17.13 -14.07
N ASP A 173 29.94 17.77 -15.21
CA ASP A 173 30.35 19.18 -15.28
C ASP A 173 29.28 20.10 -14.67
N ALA A 174 28.00 19.82 -14.91
CA ALA A 174 26.91 20.57 -14.34
C ALA A 174 26.80 20.39 -12.82
N PHE A 175 27.07 19.21 -12.27
CA PHE A 175 27.10 19.02 -10.82
C PHE A 175 28.32 19.67 -10.17
N GLY A 176 29.48 19.69 -10.83
CA GLY A 176 30.73 20.21 -10.27
C GLY A 176 31.13 19.44 -9.01
N ASP A 177 31.60 20.12 -7.98
CA ASP A 177 32.04 19.51 -6.71
C ASP A 177 30.94 18.69 -6.01
N ALA A 178 29.66 18.99 -6.26
CA ALA A 178 28.56 18.22 -5.70
C ALA A 178 28.44 16.82 -6.31
N PHE A 179 29.08 16.54 -7.44
CA PHE A 179 29.04 15.24 -8.11
C PHE A 179 29.62 14.13 -7.24
N ASP A 180 30.70 14.43 -6.51
CA ASP A 180 31.36 13.45 -5.63
C ASP A 180 30.50 13.08 -4.40
N GLY A 181 29.49 13.91 -4.08
CA GLY A 181 28.48 13.61 -3.07
C GLY A 181 27.35 12.71 -3.56
N LEU A 182 27.27 12.43 -4.86
CA LEU A 182 26.24 11.55 -5.41
C LEU A 182 26.57 10.08 -5.13
N SER A 183 25.62 9.34 -4.59
CA SER A 183 25.72 7.89 -4.41
C SER A 183 25.66 7.13 -5.73
N ALA A 184 25.02 7.70 -6.75
CA ALA A 184 24.89 7.09 -8.08
C ALA A 184 24.44 8.11 -9.15
N LEU A 185 24.79 7.81 -10.40
CA LEU A 185 24.27 8.47 -11.60
C LEU A 185 23.69 7.41 -12.54
N VAL A 186 22.39 7.52 -12.85
CA VAL A 186 21.66 6.63 -13.77
C VAL A 186 21.11 7.44 -14.94
N LEU A 187 21.54 7.08 -16.15
CA LEU A 187 21.01 7.62 -17.42
C LEU A 187 20.16 6.52 -18.04
N CYS A 188 18.84 6.57 -17.85
CA CYS A 188 17.94 5.49 -18.29
C CYS A 188 17.51 5.62 -19.76
N GLY A 189 17.81 6.74 -20.40
CA GLY A 189 17.31 7.04 -21.73
C GLY A 189 15.78 7.24 -21.77
N PRO A 190 15.23 7.52 -22.97
CA PRO A 190 13.81 7.80 -23.14
C PRO A 190 12.92 6.55 -23.14
N GLY A 191 13.51 5.36 -23.35
CA GLY A 191 12.79 4.09 -23.48
C GLY A 191 12.53 3.36 -22.16
N GLU A 192 13.14 3.81 -21.07
CA GLU A 192 13.02 3.18 -19.75
C GLU A 192 12.49 4.18 -18.71
N GLN A 193 11.68 3.69 -17.78
CA GLN A 193 11.16 4.49 -16.69
C GLN A 193 12.20 4.62 -15.57
N LYS A 194 12.32 5.82 -14.98
CA LYS A 194 13.30 6.12 -13.92
C LYS A 194 13.25 5.15 -12.74
N ARG A 195 12.06 4.74 -12.30
CA ARG A 195 11.90 3.79 -11.19
C ARG A 195 12.42 2.39 -11.56
N ALA A 196 12.17 1.91 -12.77
CA ALA A 196 12.67 0.62 -13.24
C ALA A 196 14.21 0.65 -13.33
N ALA A 197 14.76 1.73 -13.90
CA ALA A 197 16.20 1.92 -13.98
C ALA A 197 16.88 2.01 -12.60
N ALA A 198 16.24 2.67 -11.63
CA ALA A 198 16.71 2.72 -10.24
C ALA A 198 16.77 1.31 -9.63
N GLN A 199 15.71 0.52 -9.80
CA GLN A 199 15.64 -0.86 -9.31
C GLN A 199 16.68 -1.76 -9.98
N ALA A 200 16.86 -1.64 -11.30
CA ALA A 200 17.89 -2.37 -12.05
C ALA A 200 19.31 -2.02 -11.57
N ALA A 201 19.52 -0.78 -11.13
CA ALA A 201 20.77 -0.33 -10.52
C ALA A 201 20.91 -0.69 -9.02
N GLY A 202 19.93 -1.38 -8.43
CA GLY A 202 19.92 -1.73 -7.01
C GLY A 202 19.68 -0.54 -6.08
N ILE A 203 19.06 0.53 -6.58
CA ILE A 203 18.78 1.77 -5.86
C ILE A 203 17.30 1.81 -5.48
N GLU A 204 17.01 1.64 -4.20
CA GLU A 204 15.67 1.89 -3.66
C GLU A 204 15.53 3.36 -3.26
N VAL A 205 14.76 4.12 -4.04
CA VAL A 205 14.57 5.56 -3.82
C VAL A 205 13.38 5.83 -2.91
N ASP A 206 13.62 6.52 -1.80
CA ASP A 206 12.59 6.96 -0.84
C ASP A 206 11.88 8.23 -1.30
N ILE A 207 12.63 9.22 -1.79
CA ILE A 207 12.13 10.52 -2.22
C ILE A 207 12.56 10.81 -3.65
N TRP A 208 11.60 11.21 -4.48
CA TRP A 208 11.86 11.64 -5.85
C TRP A 208 11.67 13.16 -5.97
N ILE A 209 12.68 13.85 -6.46
CA ILE A 209 12.66 15.27 -6.81
C ILE A 209 12.70 15.36 -8.32
N ASP A 210 11.59 15.78 -8.92
CA ASP A 210 11.35 15.75 -10.36
C ASP A 210 10.34 16.85 -10.74
N ASP A 211 10.54 17.53 -11.87
CA ASP A 211 9.62 18.52 -12.42
C ASP A 211 8.44 17.87 -13.17
N THR A 212 8.55 16.58 -13.48
CA THR A 212 7.51 15.74 -14.11
C THR A 212 7.17 14.52 -13.25
N PRO A 213 6.66 14.73 -12.01
CA PRO A 213 6.41 13.64 -11.06
C PRO A 213 5.43 12.58 -11.60
N GLU A 214 4.53 12.92 -12.53
CA GLU A 214 3.63 11.99 -13.20
C GLU A 214 4.33 10.92 -14.06
N THR A 215 5.59 11.17 -14.46
CA THR A 215 6.40 10.21 -15.23
C THR A 215 7.06 9.17 -14.35
N ILE A 216 6.96 9.32 -13.03
CA ILE A 216 7.42 8.37 -12.03
C ILE A 216 6.19 7.59 -11.57
N PRO A 217 6.00 6.32 -11.99
CA PRO A 217 4.88 5.53 -11.53
C PRO A 217 4.90 5.44 -10.00
N GLU A 218 3.75 5.56 -9.35
CA GLU A 218 3.63 5.22 -7.92
C GLU A 218 4.09 3.77 -7.73
N ALA A 219 4.77 3.49 -6.61
CA ALA A 219 4.92 2.11 -6.17
C ALA A 219 3.50 1.51 -6.09
N ALA A 220 3.28 0.35 -6.72
CA ALA A 220 1.95 -0.22 -6.92
C ALA A 220 1.17 -0.40 -5.58
N ALA A 221 0.49 0.66 -5.14
CA ALA A 221 -0.34 0.70 -3.95
C ALA A 221 -1.80 0.58 -4.38
N ARG A 222 -2.09 -0.49 -5.12
CA ARG A 222 -3.45 -0.94 -5.40
C ARG A 222 -3.92 -1.99 -4.40
N SER A 223 -3.10 -2.41 -3.45
CA SER A 223 -3.52 -3.44 -2.50
C SER A 223 -4.30 -2.88 -1.31
N ILE A 224 -5.51 -3.42 -1.10
CA ILE A 224 -6.29 -3.27 0.11
C ILE A 224 -5.87 -4.39 1.06
N LYS A 225 -5.48 -4.05 2.29
CA LYS A 225 -5.25 -5.02 3.35
C LYS A 225 -6.20 -4.75 4.51
N VAL A 226 -6.77 -5.81 5.05
CA VAL A 226 -7.67 -5.70 6.19
C VAL A 226 -7.23 -6.70 7.23
N SER A 227 -6.72 -6.15 8.33
CA SER A 227 -6.41 -6.90 9.54
C SER A 227 -7.56 -6.72 10.51
N THR A 228 -8.22 -7.84 10.78
CA THR A 228 -9.18 -8.12 11.82
C THR A 228 -10.23 -7.08 12.26
N LEU A 229 -11.45 -7.60 12.47
CA LEU A 229 -12.56 -6.97 13.17
C LEU A 229 -12.44 -7.23 14.68
N VAL A 230 -12.05 -6.24 15.49
CA VAL A 230 -12.10 -6.38 16.96
C VAL A 230 -13.56 -6.17 17.43
N GLY A 231 -14.04 -6.85 18.48
CA GLY A 231 -15.38 -6.64 19.07
C GLY A 231 -16.34 -7.83 18.93
N ALA A 232 -17.66 -7.61 19.04
CA ALA A 232 -18.70 -8.66 19.09
C ALA A 232 -18.73 -9.66 17.89
N LYS A 233 -18.02 -9.35 16.79
CA LYS A 233 -17.77 -10.26 15.67
C LYS A 233 -16.48 -11.08 15.78
N ALA A 234 -15.67 -10.95 16.84
CA ALA A 234 -14.46 -11.76 17.02
C ALA A 234 -14.79 -13.25 17.10
N ALA A 235 -15.87 -13.63 17.79
CA ALA A 235 -16.35 -15.02 17.82
C ALA A 235 -16.79 -15.51 16.44
N ALA A 236 -17.55 -14.70 15.69
CA ALA A 236 -17.97 -15.01 14.32
C ALA A 236 -16.78 -15.10 13.35
N ALA A 237 -15.84 -14.15 13.44
CA ALA A 237 -14.63 -14.11 12.63
C ALA A 237 -13.71 -15.30 12.95
N ALA A 238 -13.61 -15.70 14.22
CA ALA A 238 -12.90 -16.89 14.64
C ALA A 238 -13.58 -18.17 14.16
N ALA A 239 -14.92 -18.24 14.21
CA ALA A 239 -15.68 -19.38 13.68
C ALA A 239 -15.49 -19.54 12.16
N VAL A 240 -15.58 -18.44 11.41
CA VAL A 240 -15.30 -18.42 9.97
C VAL A 240 -13.83 -18.76 9.67
N ALA A 241 -12.89 -18.24 10.45
CA ALA A 241 -11.47 -18.52 10.25
C ALA A 241 -11.11 -19.99 10.55
N ARG A 242 -11.78 -20.64 11.52
CA ARG A 242 -11.66 -22.08 11.77
C ARG A 242 -12.18 -22.90 10.58
N MET A 243 -13.38 -22.57 10.10
CA MET A 243 -13.98 -23.22 8.93
C MET A 243 -13.07 -23.17 7.69
N ILE A 244 -12.41 -22.02 7.42
CA ILE A 244 -11.48 -21.90 6.29
C ILE A 244 -10.26 -22.84 6.47
N ALA A 245 -9.72 -22.95 7.69
CA ALA A 245 -8.57 -23.80 7.97
C ALA A 245 -8.85 -25.30 7.79
N GLU A 246 -10.09 -25.72 8.02
CA GLU A 246 -10.53 -27.12 7.85
C GLU A 246 -10.84 -27.48 6.38
N ALA A 247 -11.03 -26.48 5.52
CA ALA A 247 -11.33 -26.64 4.10
C ALA A 247 -10.09 -26.53 3.17
N SER A 248 -8.91 -26.27 3.75
CA SER A 248 -7.62 -26.08 3.04
C SER A 248 -6.76 -27.33 3.11
#